data_AF-A0A7R9ZR78-F1
#
_entry.id   AF-A0A7R9ZR78-F1
#
_cell.length_a   1.000
_cell.length_b   1.000
_cell.length_c   1.000
_cell.angle_alpha   90.00
_cell.angle_beta   90.00
_cell.angle_gamma   90.00
#
_symmetry.space_group_name_H-M   'P 1'
#
loop_
_entity.id
_entity.type
_entity.pdbx_description
1 polymer ?
#
loop_
_entity_poly.entity_id
_entity_poly.type
_entity_poly.pdbx_seq_one_letter_code
_entity_poly.pdbx_strand_id
1 'polypeptide(L)'
;VKSSGVWYTLVGNDQVLRVHTCTGNETDALADDGEHNVTDNLARGLDFDTQITVYIGDDCSSLVCKWGNDDACGQQSSLLWHAEESQRYHIYVNGGAVDEAGDFTLTLEPQDSIRTERNSFYSSDLQPLLVGSTVVSTTIGPKYRSFEDVIGLGDINSSPQTWFSLEGTGETIALSTCGKVTDFDTAIKIIQASGSAFQRVREGQQELPDCRYEVGPVELYVNQTRLQFPSEVGGHYRVLVHSSIRSGQGIFELAVSEMN
;
A
#
# COMPACT_ATOMS: atom_id res chain seq x y z
N VAL A 1 -5.61 -4.95 29.51
CA VAL A 1 -5.20 -3.59 29.95
C VAL A 1 -4.26 -3.10 28.86
N LYS A 2 -4.53 -1.96 28.21
CA LYS A 2 -3.57 -1.41 27.23
C LYS A 2 -2.36 -0.89 28.00
N SER A 3 -1.14 -1.08 27.46
CA SER A 3 0.07 -0.50 28.04
C SER A 3 -0.06 1.02 28.13
N SER A 4 0.71 1.62 29.04
CA SER A 4 0.82 3.07 29.12
C SER A 4 1.41 3.63 27.81
N GLY A 5 1.00 4.82 27.41
CA GLY A 5 1.44 5.37 26.13
C GLY A 5 1.20 6.87 26.01
N VAL A 6 1.68 7.42 24.90
CA VAL A 6 1.66 8.85 24.60
C VAL A 6 0.69 9.12 23.45
N TRP A 7 -0.08 10.19 23.57
CA TRP A 7 -1.03 10.63 22.55
C TRP A 7 -0.51 11.85 21.79
N TYR A 8 -0.63 11.81 20.47
CA TYR A 8 -0.38 12.92 19.56
C TYR A 8 -1.64 13.23 18.78
N THR A 9 -1.76 14.45 18.27
CA THR A 9 -2.87 14.87 17.42
C THR A 9 -2.33 15.57 16.19
N LEU A 10 -2.91 15.23 15.04
CA LEU A 10 -2.57 15.76 13.74
C LEU A 10 -3.86 16.18 13.04
N VAL A 11 -3.81 17.28 12.28
CA VAL A 11 -4.85 17.64 11.32
C VAL A 11 -4.34 17.30 9.93
N GLY A 12 -5.09 16.50 9.18
CA GLY A 12 -4.70 16.05 7.86
C GLY A 12 -4.61 17.20 6.85
N ASN A 13 -3.74 17.01 5.86
CA ASN A 13 -3.31 18.02 4.91
C ASN A 13 -3.38 17.53 3.45
N ASP A 14 -4.18 16.49 3.19
CA ASP A 14 -4.36 15.82 1.90
C ASP A 14 -3.08 15.16 1.34
N GLN A 15 -2.12 14.83 2.21
CA GLN A 15 -0.93 14.09 1.84
C GLN A 15 -0.98 12.65 2.36
N VAL A 16 -0.24 11.76 1.69
CA VAL A 16 0.10 10.46 2.27
C VAL A 16 1.21 10.67 3.28
N LEU A 17 0.93 10.30 4.53
CA LEU A 17 1.84 10.46 5.65
C LEU A 17 2.28 9.11 6.15
N ARG A 18 3.59 8.98 6.34
CA ARG A 18 4.19 7.90 7.10
C ARG A 18 4.39 8.36 8.54
N VAL A 19 3.89 7.60 9.49
CA VAL A 19 4.29 7.73 10.90
C VAL A 19 5.04 6.49 11.30
N HIS A 20 6.20 6.65 11.92
CA HIS A 20 6.96 5.50 12.39
C HIS A 20 7.81 5.82 13.60
N THR A 21 8.18 4.77 14.33
CA THR A 21 9.23 4.81 15.34
C THR A 21 10.57 4.34 14.79
N CYS A 22 10.62 3.78 13.57
CA CYS A 22 11.83 3.19 12.96
C CYS A 22 13.10 4.03 13.13
N THR A 23 14.17 3.40 13.62
CA THR A 23 15.52 3.99 13.73
C THR A 23 16.49 3.29 12.78
N GLY A 24 17.21 4.02 11.92
CA GLY A 24 18.16 3.49 10.92
C GLY A 24 17.86 3.93 9.48
N ASN A 25 18.70 3.56 8.51
CA ASN A 25 18.51 3.94 7.09
C ASN A 25 17.17 3.40 6.54
N GLU A 26 16.45 4.26 5.83
CA GLU A 26 15.03 4.13 5.42
C GLU A 26 14.64 2.86 4.65
N THR A 27 15.61 2.09 4.14
CA THR A 27 15.37 0.89 3.33
C THR A 27 14.93 -0.33 4.14
N ASP A 28 15.25 -0.38 5.44
CA ASP A 28 14.80 -1.48 6.33
C ASP A 28 13.33 -1.31 6.75
N ALA A 29 12.78 -0.11 6.56
CA ALA A 29 11.47 0.23 7.08
C ALA A 29 10.31 -0.19 6.15
N LEU A 30 10.63 -0.75 4.98
CA LEU A 30 9.68 -1.38 4.04
C LEU A 30 9.85 -2.91 3.99
N ALA A 31 10.81 -3.46 4.73
CA ALA A 31 11.04 -4.89 4.86
C ALA A 31 10.57 -5.31 6.25
N ASP A 32 9.31 -5.69 6.34
CA ASP A 32 8.83 -6.51 7.45
C ASP A 32 9.45 -7.91 7.27
N ASP A 33 10.65 -8.12 7.79
CA ASP A 33 11.38 -9.37 7.62
C ASP A 33 11.24 -10.34 8.80
N GLY A 34 10.38 -10.03 9.79
CA GLY A 34 9.86 -10.96 10.79
C GLY A 34 10.89 -11.75 11.61
N GLU A 35 12.19 -11.42 11.52
CA GLU A 35 13.26 -12.29 12.02
C GLU A 35 14.37 -11.52 12.76
N HIS A 36 14.02 -10.50 13.57
CA HIS A 36 15.01 -9.85 14.46
C HIS A 36 14.68 -10.02 15.94
N ASN A 37 15.37 -10.99 16.54
CA ASN A 37 15.38 -11.26 17.98
C ASN A 37 15.71 -9.99 18.80
N VAL A 38 15.19 -9.92 20.03
CA VAL A 38 15.43 -8.93 21.10
C VAL A 38 16.88 -8.42 21.24
N THR A 39 17.87 -9.17 20.78
CA THR A 39 19.28 -8.74 20.69
C THR A 39 19.56 -7.63 19.67
N ASP A 40 18.71 -7.39 18.66
CA ASP A 40 18.90 -6.34 17.65
C ASP A 40 18.45 -4.95 18.17
N ASN A 41 17.51 -4.90 19.12
CA ASN A 41 17.08 -3.66 19.78
C ASN A 41 18.24 -2.94 20.49
N LEU A 42 19.18 -3.71 21.07
CA LEU A 42 20.39 -3.19 21.72
C LEU A 42 21.39 -2.58 20.73
N ALA A 43 21.35 -2.98 19.45
CA ALA A 43 22.20 -2.41 18.39
C ALA A 43 21.60 -1.13 17.78
N ARG A 44 20.26 -1.00 17.80
CA ARG A 44 19.52 0.17 17.25
C ARG A 44 19.17 1.23 18.29
N GLY A 45 19.36 0.95 19.58
CA GLY A 45 19.26 1.93 20.68
C GLY A 45 17.83 2.13 21.20
N LEU A 46 17.02 1.07 21.21
CA LEU A 46 15.63 1.13 21.69
C LEU A 46 15.44 0.29 22.93
N ASP A 47 14.63 0.81 23.83
CA ASP A 47 14.42 0.23 25.16
C ASP A 47 13.21 -0.72 25.24
N PHE A 48 12.37 -0.81 24.19
CA PHE A 48 11.16 -1.65 24.16
C PHE A 48 10.53 -1.80 22.77
N ASP A 49 9.63 -2.77 22.63
CA ASP A 49 8.79 -3.01 21.45
C ASP A 49 7.67 -1.96 21.35
N THR A 50 7.61 -1.21 20.25
CA THR A 50 6.64 -0.13 20.08
C THR A 50 5.41 -0.59 19.29
N GLN A 51 4.25 -0.04 19.62
CA GLN A 51 3.02 -0.15 18.87
C GLN A 51 2.45 1.24 18.56
N ILE A 52 2.07 1.47 17.31
CA ILE A 52 1.34 2.67 16.88
C ILE A 52 -0.10 2.29 16.56
N THR A 53 -1.06 3.06 17.07
CA THR A 53 -2.46 3.01 16.64
C THR A 53 -2.95 4.42 16.26
N VAL A 54 -3.58 4.54 15.10
CA VAL A 54 -4.19 5.78 14.60
C VAL A 54 -5.71 5.69 14.72
N TYR A 55 -6.29 6.70 15.36
CA TYR A 55 -7.72 6.86 15.57
C TYR A 55 -8.24 8.10 14.83
N ILE A 56 -9.52 8.06 14.47
CA ILE A 56 -10.30 9.23 14.01
C ILE A 56 -11.45 9.50 14.97
N GLY A 57 -11.78 10.78 15.16
CA GLY A 57 -12.85 11.21 16.06
C GLY A 57 -12.60 12.64 16.54
N ASP A 58 -13.63 13.28 17.08
CA ASP A 58 -13.53 14.67 17.55
C ASP A 58 -13.05 14.75 19.01
N ASP A 59 -13.28 13.70 19.79
CA ASP A 59 -12.95 13.58 21.21
C ASP A 59 -12.61 12.14 21.65
N CYS A 60 -12.10 11.99 22.88
CA CYS A 60 -11.72 10.70 23.46
C CYS A 60 -12.88 9.69 23.62
N SER A 61 -14.14 10.14 23.53
CA SER A 61 -15.33 9.29 23.69
C SER A 61 -15.87 8.73 22.37
N SER A 62 -15.40 9.27 21.25
CA SER A 62 -15.83 8.95 19.89
C SER A 62 -14.71 8.39 19.00
N LEU A 63 -13.53 8.11 19.57
CA LEU A 63 -12.40 7.58 18.82
C LEU A 63 -12.69 6.21 18.21
N VAL A 64 -12.56 6.13 16.89
CA VAL A 64 -12.61 4.88 16.12
C VAL A 64 -11.19 4.51 15.72
N CYS A 65 -10.75 3.31 16.11
CA CYS A 65 -9.47 2.75 15.65
C CYS A 65 -9.54 2.56 14.14
N LYS A 66 -8.59 3.15 13.42
CA LYS A 66 -8.57 3.14 11.96
C LYS A 66 -7.43 2.30 11.40
N TRP A 67 -6.24 2.45 11.98
CA TRP A 67 -5.03 1.71 11.59
C TRP A 67 -4.19 1.40 12.83
N GLY A 68 -3.41 0.32 12.78
CA GLY A 68 -2.49 -0.06 13.84
C GLY A 68 -1.38 -0.95 13.30
N ASN A 69 -0.18 -0.84 13.87
CA ASN A 69 0.97 -1.67 13.57
C ASN A 69 1.84 -1.76 14.84
N ASP A 70 2.23 -2.96 15.20
CA ASP A 70 3.10 -3.31 16.33
C ASP A 70 4.44 -3.87 15.89
N ASP A 71 4.57 -4.40 14.68
CA ASP A 71 5.84 -4.86 14.15
C ASP A 71 6.11 -4.26 12.77
N ALA A 72 7.19 -3.49 12.68
CA ALA A 72 7.83 -2.99 11.48
C ALA A 72 9.29 -2.67 11.82
N CYS A 73 10.21 -2.77 10.85
CA CYS A 73 11.64 -2.46 11.04
C CYS A 73 12.24 -3.13 12.30
N GLY A 74 11.84 -4.36 12.60
CA GLY A 74 12.07 -5.06 13.87
C GLY A 74 10.86 -4.94 14.80
N GLN A 75 11.11 -4.72 16.10
CA GLN A 75 10.09 -4.49 17.15
C GLN A 75 9.68 -3.00 17.23
N GLN A 76 9.64 -2.33 16.08
CA GLN A 76 9.22 -0.95 15.99
C GLN A 76 7.88 -0.90 15.25
N SER A 77 7.37 0.29 14.95
CA SER A 77 6.14 0.39 14.16
C SER A 77 6.26 1.41 13.06
N SER A 78 5.53 1.15 11.98
CA SER A 78 5.37 2.07 10.87
C SER A 78 3.98 1.93 10.29
N LEU A 79 3.32 3.07 10.06
CA LEU A 79 2.04 3.15 9.37
C LEU A 79 2.13 4.17 8.25
N LEU A 80 1.48 3.85 7.14
CA LEU A 80 1.28 4.74 6.01
C LEU A 80 -0.22 4.92 5.77
N TRP A 81 -0.69 6.16 5.70
CA TRP A 81 -2.10 6.44 5.37
C TRP A 81 -2.25 7.79 4.66
N HIS A 82 -3.39 7.95 3.98
CA HIS A 82 -3.78 9.22 3.41
C HIS A 82 -4.46 10.09 4.48
N ALA A 83 -3.82 11.20 4.84
CA ALA A 83 -4.32 12.13 5.83
C ALA A 83 -5.26 13.15 5.18
N GLU A 84 -6.55 12.83 5.16
CA GLU A 84 -7.61 13.63 4.54
C GLU A 84 -7.59 15.07 5.07
N GLU A 85 -7.72 16.05 4.17
CA GLU A 85 -7.70 17.48 4.53
C GLU A 85 -8.67 17.80 5.67
N SER A 86 -8.19 18.51 6.68
CA SER A 86 -8.97 18.94 7.86
C SER A 86 -9.51 17.81 8.75
N GLN A 87 -9.30 16.53 8.41
CA GLN A 87 -9.64 15.42 9.29
C GLN A 87 -8.67 15.39 10.48
N ARG A 88 -9.21 15.32 11.70
CA ARG A 88 -8.38 15.14 12.89
C ARG A 88 -8.06 13.67 13.10
N TYR A 89 -6.77 13.40 13.32
CA TYR A 89 -6.23 12.09 13.65
C TYR A 89 -5.60 12.13 15.04
N HIS A 90 -5.78 11.06 15.80
CA HIS A 90 -5.15 10.85 17.11
C HIS A 90 -4.24 9.63 17.03
N ILE A 91 -2.95 9.83 17.31
CA ILE A 91 -1.94 8.79 17.23
C ILE A 91 -1.58 8.39 18.65
N TYR A 92 -1.71 7.11 18.96
CA TYR A 92 -1.32 6.53 20.24
C TYR A 92 -0.08 5.66 20.02
N VAL A 93 0.98 5.95 20.77
CA VAL A 93 2.21 5.15 20.79
C VAL A 93 2.34 4.51 22.16
N ASN A 94 2.47 3.19 22.20
CA ASN A 94 2.52 2.39 23.43
C ASN A 94 3.47 1.20 23.27
N GLY A 95 3.74 0.46 24.35
CA GLY A 95 4.49 -0.79 24.27
C GLY A 95 3.66 -1.93 23.70
N GLY A 96 4.27 -2.86 22.96
CA GLY A 96 3.62 -4.07 22.43
C GLY A 96 3.00 -4.93 23.54
N ALA A 97 3.70 -5.07 24.67
CA ALA A 97 3.18 -5.67 25.90
C ALA A 97 2.76 -4.63 26.96
N VAL A 98 1.92 -5.06 27.91
CA VAL A 98 1.29 -4.20 28.94
C VAL A 98 2.29 -3.41 29.80
N ASP A 99 3.44 -4.00 30.07
CA ASP A 99 4.47 -3.45 30.98
C ASP A 99 5.70 -2.94 30.23
N GLU A 100 5.64 -2.86 28.90
CA GLU A 100 6.73 -2.34 28.07
C GLU A 100 6.61 -0.82 27.92
N ALA A 101 7.71 -0.14 28.20
CA ALA A 101 7.85 1.30 28.07
C ALA A 101 9.33 1.67 27.98
N GLY A 102 9.61 2.79 27.32
CA GLY A 102 10.95 3.34 27.17
C GLY A 102 10.92 4.59 26.31
N ASP A 103 12.10 5.10 25.98
CA ASP A 103 12.22 6.26 25.11
C ASP A 103 12.04 5.84 23.64
N PHE A 104 11.35 6.69 22.86
CA PHE A 104 11.18 6.51 21.42
C PHE A 104 11.23 7.86 20.70
N THR A 105 11.54 7.81 19.40
CA THR A 105 11.35 8.95 18.50
C THR A 105 10.15 8.66 17.61
N LEU A 106 9.22 9.59 17.51
CA LEU A 106 8.11 9.52 16.55
C LEU A 106 8.39 10.45 15.38
N THR A 107 8.52 9.88 14.19
CA THR A 107 8.75 10.64 12.96
C THR A 107 7.47 10.65 12.13
N LEU A 108 7.11 11.83 11.61
CA LEU A 108 6.05 12.01 10.63
C LEU A 108 6.66 12.52 9.33
N GLU A 109 6.53 11.74 8.26
CA GLU A 109 7.18 11.99 6.97
C GLU A 109 6.14 12.02 5.85
N PRO A 110 5.97 13.16 5.16
CA PRO A 110 5.23 13.20 3.91
C PRO A 110 5.90 12.32 2.87
N GLN A 111 5.11 11.46 2.21
CA GLN A 111 5.59 10.67 1.10
C GLN A 111 5.33 11.41 -0.21
N ASP A 112 6.11 12.46 -0.49
CA ASP A 112 5.93 13.33 -1.66
C ASP A 112 6.11 12.59 -3.02
N SER A 113 6.76 11.43 -2.99
CA SER A 113 6.88 10.53 -4.15
C SER A 113 5.54 9.84 -4.50
N ILE A 114 4.64 9.72 -3.51
CA ILE A 114 3.31 9.14 -3.65
C ILE A 114 2.33 10.23 -4.08
N ARG A 115 1.96 10.20 -5.36
CA ARG A 115 1.06 11.18 -5.98
C ARG A 115 -0.34 10.61 -6.14
N THR A 116 -1.18 10.85 -5.14
CA THR A 116 -2.56 10.35 -5.08
C THR A 116 -3.46 10.97 -6.16
N GLU A 117 -3.13 12.15 -6.68
CA GLU A 117 -3.85 12.80 -7.77
C GLU A 117 -3.78 12.03 -9.11
N ARG A 118 -2.77 11.16 -9.26
CA ARG A 118 -2.61 10.27 -10.43
C ARG A 118 -3.46 9.00 -10.35
N ASN A 119 -4.13 8.78 -9.22
CA ASN A 119 -4.90 7.56 -8.96
C ASN A 119 -6.31 7.60 -9.60
N SER A 120 -6.58 8.55 -10.49
CA SER A 120 -7.82 8.61 -11.27
C SER A 120 -7.63 8.02 -12.65
N PHE A 121 -8.59 7.19 -13.09
CA PHE A 121 -8.64 6.70 -14.46
C PHE A 121 -8.48 7.84 -15.47
N TYR A 122 -9.16 8.98 -15.28
CA TYR A 122 -9.16 10.08 -16.24
C TYR A 122 -7.90 10.95 -16.23
N SER A 123 -6.93 10.66 -15.36
CA SER A 123 -5.69 11.42 -15.36
C SER A 123 -5.01 11.32 -16.73
N SER A 124 -4.59 12.48 -17.26
CA SER A 124 -3.75 12.57 -18.46
C SER A 124 -2.28 12.31 -18.16
N ASP A 125 -1.90 12.26 -16.88
CA ASP A 125 -0.53 12.10 -16.41
C ASP A 125 -0.37 10.81 -15.59
N LEU A 126 -0.97 9.71 -16.06
CA LEU A 126 -0.77 8.40 -15.46
C LEU A 126 0.70 8.01 -15.58
N GLN A 127 1.28 7.49 -14.50
CA GLN A 127 2.65 6.99 -14.50
C GLN A 127 2.81 5.92 -15.60
N PRO A 128 3.75 6.10 -16.56
CA PRO A 128 4.01 5.11 -17.59
C PRO A 128 4.79 3.94 -17.01
N LEU A 129 4.35 2.74 -17.35
CA LEU A 129 5.06 1.50 -17.09
C LEU A 129 5.91 1.13 -18.29
N LEU A 130 7.17 0.84 -18.04
CA LEU A 130 8.10 0.37 -19.06
C LEU A 130 8.28 -1.14 -18.92
N VAL A 131 8.29 -1.86 -20.04
CA VAL A 131 8.62 -3.28 -20.03
C VAL A 131 10.05 -3.48 -19.49
N GLY A 132 10.21 -4.41 -18.55
CA GLY A 132 11.46 -4.66 -17.83
C GLY A 132 11.64 -3.80 -16.57
N SER A 133 10.67 -2.95 -16.22
CA SER A 133 10.72 -2.13 -15.00
C SER A 133 9.92 -2.75 -13.85
N THR A 134 10.32 -2.38 -12.63
CA THR A 134 9.53 -2.56 -11.41
C THR A 134 9.33 -1.19 -10.78
N VAL A 135 8.09 -0.87 -10.43
CA VAL A 135 7.74 0.37 -9.74
C VAL A 135 7.17 0.05 -8.37
N VAL A 136 7.55 0.81 -7.35
CA VAL A 136 6.87 0.80 -6.05
C VAL A 136 5.84 1.93 -6.05
N SER A 137 4.62 1.62 -5.65
CA SER A 137 3.50 2.55 -5.61
C SER A 137 2.55 2.16 -4.48
N THR A 138 1.42 2.85 -4.35
CA THR A 138 0.43 2.56 -3.32
C THR A 138 -0.97 2.82 -3.82
N THR A 139 -1.93 2.07 -3.29
CA THR A 139 -3.36 2.38 -3.42
C THR A 139 -3.84 3.32 -2.31
N ILE A 140 -3.00 3.60 -1.29
CA ILE A 140 -3.32 4.55 -0.23
C ILE A 140 -3.57 5.92 -0.84
N GLY A 141 -4.75 6.46 -0.55
CA GLY A 141 -5.21 7.69 -1.17
C GLY A 141 -6.73 7.80 -1.11
N PRO A 142 -7.28 8.91 -1.60
CA PRO A 142 -8.71 9.07 -1.72
C PRO A 142 -9.29 7.99 -2.64
N LYS A 143 -10.47 7.48 -2.26
CA LYS A 143 -11.22 6.54 -3.07
C LYS A 143 -11.85 7.27 -4.25
N TYR A 144 -11.30 7.10 -5.44
CA TYR A 144 -11.96 7.52 -6.66
C TYR A 144 -12.95 6.42 -7.11
N ARG A 145 -14.25 6.74 -7.17
CA ARG A 145 -15.28 5.92 -7.84
C ARG A 145 -15.34 6.26 -9.34
N SER A 146 -15.94 5.47 -10.23
CA SER A 146 -15.67 4.07 -10.58
C SER A 146 -15.38 3.98 -12.10
N PHE A 147 -15.05 2.80 -12.65
CA PHE A 147 -15.10 2.45 -14.09
C PHE A 147 -16.22 1.39 -14.36
N GLU A 148 -17.23 1.31 -13.48
CA GLU A 148 -18.61 0.91 -13.85
C GLU A 148 -19.43 2.16 -14.26
N ASP A 149 -19.06 3.33 -13.74
CA ASP A 149 -19.19 4.63 -14.39
C ASP A 149 -18.42 4.69 -15.73
N VAL A 150 -17.68 3.63 -16.08
CA VAL A 150 -16.86 3.60 -17.30
C VAL A 150 -16.68 2.19 -17.92
N ILE A 151 -17.70 1.33 -18.11
CA ILE A 151 -17.77 0.06 -18.92
C ILE A 151 -18.01 -1.30 -18.20
N GLY A 152 -18.60 -1.29 -17.01
CA GLY A 152 -19.30 -2.47 -16.48
C GLY A 152 -18.39 -3.59 -15.98
N LEU A 153 -17.32 -3.22 -15.29
CA LEU A 153 -16.34 -4.13 -14.69
C LEU A 153 -16.83 -5.01 -13.53
N GLY A 154 -18.12 -4.98 -13.18
CA GLY A 154 -18.59 -5.49 -11.90
C GLY A 154 -18.06 -4.61 -10.77
N ASP A 155 -18.61 -4.76 -9.55
CA ASP A 155 -18.14 -4.10 -8.34
C ASP A 155 -16.59 -4.21 -8.27
N ILE A 156 -15.89 -3.17 -8.73
CA ILE A 156 -14.54 -2.91 -8.27
C ILE A 156 -14.75 -2.66 -6.79
N ASN A 157 -14.43 -3.68 -5.98
CA ASN A 157 -14.54 -3.65 -4.54
C ASN A 157 -14.10 -2.25 -4.10
N SER A 158 -14.88 -1.60 -3.24
CA SER A 158 -14.74 -0.17 -2.86
C SER A 158 -13.40 0.20 -2.19
N SER A 159 -12.37 -0.63 -2.36
CA SER A 159 -10.95 -0.34 -2.24
C SER A 159 -10.52 0.87 -3.08
N PRO A 160 -9.60 1.68 -2.53
CA PRO A 160 -8.79 2.61 -3.31
C PRO A 160 -8.06 1.93 -4.48
N GLN A 161 -7.65 2.73 -5.46
CA GLN A 161 -7.18 2.26 -6.76
C GLN A 161 -5.97 3.08 -7.20
N THR A 162 -5.09 2.48 -8.00
CA THR A 162 -3.99 3.18 -8.65
C THR A 162 -3.91 2.81 -10.11
N TRP A 163 -3.81 3.82 -10.97
CA TRP A 163 -3.84 3.68 -12.42
C TRP A 163 -2.48 3.98 -13.03
N PHE A 164 -2.13 3.23 -14.06
CA PHE A 164 -0.91 3.41 -14.85
C PHE A 164 -1.22 3.38 -16.35
N SER A 165 -0.31 3.93 -17.14
CA SER A 165 -0.31 3.78 -18.60
C SER A 165 0.75 2.78 -19.04
N LEU A 166 0.48 2.03 -20.10
CA LEU A 166 1.40 1.05 -20.66
C LEU A 166 1.27 1.03 -22.19
N GLU A 167 2.39 1.02 -22.89
CA GLU A 167 2.44 0.83 -24.34
C GLU A 167 2.80 -0.62 -24.66
N GLY A 168 2.05 -1.24 -25.57
CA GLY A 168 2.25 -2.62 -25.99
C GLY A 168 3.42 -2.77 -26.95
N THR A 169 4.07 -3.92 -26.87
CA THR A 169 5.27 -4.24 -27.65
C THR A 169 5.00 -5.23 -28.78
N GLY A 170 3.80 -5.81 -28.83
CA GLY A 170 3.44 -6.89 -29.75
C GLY A 170 3.62 -8.29 -29.16
N GLU A 171 4.35 -8.40 -28.05
CA GLU A 171 4.57 -9.65 -27.33
C GLU A 171 3.56 -9.82 -26.17
N THR A 172 3.60 -10.98 -25.51
CA THR A 172 2.82 -11.18 -24.28
C THR A 172 3.48 -10.48 -23.11
N ILE A 173 2.76 -9.54 -22.50
CA ILE A 173 3.22 -8.81 -21.32
C ILE A 173 2.66 -9.48 -20.06
N ALA A 174 3.51 -9.63 -19.05
CA ALA A 174 3.16 -10.04 -17.70
C ALA A 174 3.28 -8.86 -16.72
N LEU A 175 2.26 -8.68 -15.91
CA LEU A 175 2.21 -7.77 -14.77
C LEU A 175 2.18 -8.59 -13.48
N SER A 176 2.94 -8.17 -12.48
CA SER A 176 3.11 -8.92 -11.23
C SER A 176 3.21 -7.96 -10.06
N THR A 177 2.30 -8.09 -9.09
CA THR A 177 2.45 -7.46 -7.77
C THR A 177 3.20 -8.35 -6.77
N CYS A 178 3.72 -9.49 -7.24
CA CYS A 178 4.50 -10.42 -6.45
C CYS A 178 5.80 -9.79 -5.94
N GLY A 179 5.89 -9.47 -4.65
CA GLY A 179 7.13 -9.18 -3.94
C GLY A 179 6.92 -8.70 -2.51
N LYS A 180 8.04 -8.52 -1.80
CA LYS A 180 8.06 -8.30 -0.35
C LYS A 180 7.51 -6.94 0.08
N VAL A 181 7.54 -5.96 -0.81
CA VAL A 181 7.03 -4.60 -0.52
C VAL A 181 5.50 -4.55 -0.58
N THR A 182 4.85 -5.52 -1.23
CA THR A 182 3.40 -5.56 -1.35
C THR A 182 2.76 -6.08 -0.06
N ASP A 183 2.01 -5.22 0.63
CA ASP A 183 1.51 -5.43 2.00
C ASP A 183 -0.01 -5.69 2.10
N PHE A 184 -0.68 -5.89 0.97
CA PHE A 184 -2.12 -6.13 0.93
C PHE A 184 -2.53 -7.11 -0.17
N ASP A 185 -3.74 -7.66 -0.05
CA ASP A 185 -4.31 -8.51 -1.09
C ASP A 185 -4.58 -7.66 -2.35
N THR A 186 -3.83 -7.91 -3.43
CA THR A 186 -3.89 -7.13 -4.66
C THR A 186 -4.70 -7.84 -5.75
N ALA A 187 -5.24 -7.05 -6.68
CA ALA A 187 -5.85 -7.50 -7.92
C ALA A 187 -5.44 -6.55 -9.06
N ILE A 188 -5.28 -7.09 -10.28
CA ILE A 188 -4.87 -6.33 -11.46
C ILE A 188 -5.95 -6.43 -12.54
N LYS A 189 -6.36 -5.28 -13.09
CA LYS A 189 -7.20 -5.20 -14.29
C LYS A 189 -6.49 -4.43 -15.39
N ILE A 190 -6.66 -4.86 -16.64
CA ILE A 190 -6.10 -4.17 -17.81
C ILE A 190 -7.22 -3.79 -18.76
N ILE A 191 -7.18 -2.55 -19.22
CA ILE A 191 -8.10 -1.99 -20.20
C ILE A 191 -7.29 -1.51 -21.42
N GLN A 192 -7.61 -2.05 -22.59
CA GLN A 192 -7.05 -1.58 -23.86
C GLN A 192 -7.85 -0.38 -24.40
N ALA A 193 -7.14 0.70 -24.73
CA ALA A 193 -7.67 1.82 -25.49
C ALA A 193 -7.50 1.54 -26.99
N SER A 194 -8.57 1.70 -27.77
CA SER A 194 -8.55 1.65 -29.23
C SER A 194 -9.20 2.91 -29.79
N GLY A 195 -8.38 3.79 -30.39
CA GLY A 195 -8.85 5.11 -30.82
C GLY A 195 -9.40 5.92 -29.63
N SER A 196 -10.65 6.37 -29.73
CA SER A 196 -11.36 7.08 -28.65
C SER A 196 -12.23 6.19 -27.76
N ALA A 197 -12.15 4.86 -27.90
CA ALA A 197 -13.00 3.90 -27.17
C ALA A 197 -12.17 2.86 -26.40
N PHE A 198 -12.64 2.48 -25.20
CA PHE A 198 -12.07 1.37 -24.42
C PHE A 198 -12.85 0.09 -24.74
N GLN A 199 -12.17 -0.97 -25.20
CA GLN A 199 -12.87 -2.09 -25.86
C GLN A 199 -12.67 -3.47 -25.23
N ARG A 200 -11.58 -3.68 -24.47
CA ARG A 200 -11.29 -4.99 -23.89
C ARG A 200 -10.76 -4.86 -22.47
N VAL A 201 -11.46 -5.52 -21.56
CA VAL A 201 -11.03 -5.76 -20.20
C VAL A 201 -10.47 -7.17 -20.14
N ARG A 202 -9.25 -7.31 -19.63
CA ARG A 202 -8.76 -8.59 -19.11
C ARG A 202 -8.55 -8.44 -17.61
N GLU A 203 -9.26 -9.26 -16.85
CA GLU A 203 -9.06 -9.39 -15.41
C GLU A 203 -8.15 -10.57 -15.17
N GLY A 204 -7.06 -10.34 -14.45
CA GLY A 204 -6.15 -11.38 -14.03
C GLY A 204 -6.34 -11.60 -12.55
N GLN A 205 -7.01 -12.67 -12.18
CA GLN A 205 -6.99 -13.20 -10.82
C GLN A 205 -6.25 -14.53 -10.80
N GLN A 206 -5.07 -14.58 -11.41
CA GLN A 206 -4.25 -15.78 -11.25
C GLN A 206 -3.46 -15.66 -9.95
N GLU A 207 -4.14 -16.03 -8.86
CA GLU A 207 -3.49 -16.32 -7.59
C GLU A 207 -2.58 -17.53 -7.79
N LEU A 208 -1.30 -17.29 -8.06
CA LEU A 208 -0.31 -18.36 -8.11
C LEU A 208 0.15 -18.66 -6.68
N PRO A 209 0.33 -19.94 -6.30
CA PRO A 209 0.87 -20.31 -4.99
C PRO A 209 2.21 -19.64 -4.67
N ASP A 210 3.02 -19.39 -5.70
CA ASP A 210 4.36 -18.78 -5.60
C ASP A 210 4.35 -17.24 -5.43
N CYS A 211 3.16 -16.64 -5.38
CA CYS A 211 2.94 -15.20 -5.23
C CYS A 211 2.27 -14.88 -3.88
N ARG A 212 2.62 -15.64 -2.84
CA ARG A 212 2.20 -15.43 -1.45
C ARG A 212 3.43 -15.15 -0.60
N TYR A 213 3.40 -14.05 0.13
CA TYR A 213 4.44 -13.68 1.08
C TYR A 213 3.83 -13.55 2.48
N GLU A 214 4.61 -13.92 3.48
CA GLU A 214 4.29 -13.66 4.89
C GLU A 214 4.62 -12.20 5.19
N VAL A 215 3.69 -11.49 5.83
CA VAL A 215 3.88 -10.14 6.33
C VAL A 215 3.77 -10.24 7.86
N GLY A 216 4.92 -10.34 8.51
CA GLY A 216 5.02 -10.37 9.97
C GLY A 216 4.78 -11.74 10.63
N PRO A 217 4.81 -11.79 11.98
CA PRO A 217 4.77 -13.04 12.75
C PRO A 217 3.37 -13.66 12.92
N VAL A 218 2.34 -13.01 12.39
CA VAL A 218 0.98 -13.57 12.31
C VAL A 218 0.83 -14.13 10.90
N GLU A 219 0.33 -15.36 10.73
CA GLU A 219 0.10 -16.06 9.44
C GLU A 219 -0.87 -15.32 8.48
N LEU A 220 -0.58 -14.06 8.15
CA LEU A 220 -1.33 -13.19 7.26
C LEU A 220 -0.62 -13.22 5.92
N TYR A 221 -0.96 -14.24 5.14
CA TYR A 221 -0.56 -14.32 3.74
C TYR A 221 -1.30 -13.24 2.95
N VAL A 222 -0.56 -12.34 2.31
CA VAL A 222 -1.14 -11.43 1.32
C VAL A 222 -1.22 -12.13 -0.03
N ASN A 223 -2.41 -12.12 -0.61
CA ASN A 223 -2.66 -12.66 -1.94
C ASN A 223 -2.24 -11.63 -2.99
N GLN A 224 -1.10 -11.87 -3.62
CA GLN A 224 -0.58 -11.00 -4.66
C GLN A 224 -0.96 -11.55 -6.05
N THR A 225 -1.01 -10.69 -7.05
CA THR A 225 -1.61 -11.00 -8.36
C THR A 225 -0.59 -10.97 -9.48
N ARG A 226 -0.67 -11.97 -10.37
CA ARG A 226 -0.03 -11.95 -11.68
C ARG A 226 -1.10 -11.97 -12.78
N LEU A 227 -0.90 -11.16 -13.81
CA LEU A 227 -1.75 -11.11 -15.00
C LEU A 227 -0.89 -11.11 -16.26
N GLN A 228 -1.27 -11.91 -17.25
CA GLN A 228 -0.61 -11.96 -18.55
C GLN A 228 -1.61 -11.67 -19.67
N PHE A 229 -1.17 -10.92 -20.68
CA PHE A 229 -2.01 -10.60 -21.82
C PHE A 229 -1.17 -10.41 -23.09
N PRO A 230 -1.67 -10.84 -24.27
CA PRO A 230 -1.05 -10.47 -25.53
C PRO A 230 -1.22 -8.97 -25.78
N SER A 231 -0.12 -8.28 -26.11
CA SER A 231 -0.13 -6.86 -26.44
C SER A 231 -0.03 -6.62 -27.96
N GLU A 232 -0.46 -5.46 -28.42
CA GLU A 232 -0.27 -5.00 -29.80
C GLU A 232 0.87 -3.97 -29.83
N VAL A 233 1.70 -3.99 -30.87
CA VAL A 233 2.77 -3.00 -31.06
C VAL A 233 2.17 -1.59 -31.08
N GLY A 234 2.58 -0.73 -30.15
CA GLY A 234 2.04 0.64 -30.01
C GLY A 234 0.61 0.70 -29.47
N GLY A 235 0.05 -0.42 -28.99
CA GLY A 235 -1.25 -0.45 -28.33
C GLY A 235 -1.20 0.30 -27.00
N HIS A 236 -2.21 1.11 -26.70
CA HIS A 236 -2.27 1.83 -25.42
C HIS A 236 -3.15 1.10 -24.42
N TYR A 237 -2.60 0.84 -23.24
CA TYR A 237 -3.26 0.13 -22.15
C TYR A 237 -3.29 0.99 -20.90
N ARG A 238 -4.34 0.80 -20.11
CA ARG A 238 -4.43 1.28 -18.74
C ARG A 238 -4.42 0.09 -17.79
N VAL A 239 -3.55 0.16 -16.80
CA VAL A 239 -3.39 -0.86 -15.78
C VAL A 239 -3.96 -0.32 -14.48
N LEU A 240 -4.85 -1.08 -13.86
CA LEU A 240 -5.40 -0.83 -12.55
C LEU A 240 -4.81 -1.82 -11.56
N VAL A 241 -4.30 -1.31 -10.44
CA VAL A 241 -4.02 -2.09 -9.22
C VAL A 241 -5.01 -1.65 -8.14
N HIS A 242 -5.68 -2.62 -7.52
CA HIS A 242 -6.63 -2.40 -6.42
C HIS A 242 -6.59 -3.58 -5.44
N SER A 243 -7.38 -3.51 -4.37
CA SER A 243 -7.46 -4.65 -3.45
C SER A 243 -8.52 -5.66 -3.86
N SER A 244 -8.22 -6.95 -3.71
CA SER A 244 -9.19 -8.03 -3.89
C SER A 244 -10.21 -8.09 -2.74
N ILE A 245 -9.94 -7.44 -1.60
CA ILE A 245 -10.85 -7.31 -0.46
C ILE A 245 -11.45 -5.89 -0.35
N ARG A 246 -12.65 -5.79 0.24
CA ARG A 246 -13.34 -4.50 0.38
C ARG A 246 -12.54 -3.54 1.27
N SER A 247 -12.27 -2.34 0.75
CA SER A 247 -11.50 -1.28 1.43
C SER A 247 -10.05 -1.63 1.74
N GLY A 248 -9.52 -2.76 1.26
CA GLY A 248 -8.08 -3.02 1.33
C GLY A 248 -7.31 -1.97 0.54
N GLN A 249 -6.16 -1.58 1.05
CA GLN A 249 -5.25 -0.61 0.46
C GLN A 249 -3.88 -0.83 1.09
N GLY A 250 -2.84 -0.34 0.43
CA GLY A 250 -1.48 -0.54 0.91
C GLY A 250 -0.46 -0.19 -0.14
N ILE A 251 0.80 -0.46 0.16
CA ILE A 251 1.93 -0.31 -0.74
C ILE A 251 2.03 -1.57 -1.60
N PHE A 252 2.45 -1.42 -2.85
CA PHE A 252 2.74 -2.55 -3.73
C PHE A 252 3.94 -2.25 -4.63
N GLU A 253 4.67 -3.30 -4.97
CA GLU A 253 5.51 -3.29 -6.17
C GLU A 253 4.70 -3.78 -7.39
N LEU A 254 5.03 -3.28 -8.58
CA LEU A 254 4.44 -3.73 -9.84
C LEU A 254 5.57 -3.94 -10.85
N ALA A 255 5.88 -5.20 -11.11
CA ALA A 255 6.86 -5.62 -12.11
C ALA A 255 6.18 -5.86 -13.46
N VAL A 256 6.84 -5.40 -14.54
CA VAL A 256 6.39 -5.56 -15.92
C VAL A 256 7.46 -6.31 -16.70
N SER A 257 7.10 -7.43 -17.31
CA SER A 257 8.03 -8.27 -18.09
C SER A 257 7.39 -8.79 -19.37
N GLU A 258 8.21 -9.07 -20.38
CA GLU A 258 7.78 -9.84 -21.55
C GLU A 258 7.93 -11.34 -21.30
N MET A 259 6.99 -12.10 -21.84
CA MET A 259 7.05 -13.55 -21.92
C MET A 259 7.50 -13.91 -23.33
N ASN A 260 8.68 -14.52 -23.44
CA ASN A 260 9.19 -15.10 -24.68
C ASN A 260 8.66 -16.53 -24.90
#